data_AF-A0A842M8S0-F1
#
_entry.id   AF-A0A842M8S0-F1
#
_cell.length_a   1.000
_cell.length_b   1.000
_cell.length_c   1.000
_cell.angle_alpha   90.00
_cell.angle_beta   90.00
_cell.angle_gamma   90.00
#
_symmetry.space_group_name_H-M   'P 1'
#
loop_
_entity.id
_entity.type
_entity.pdbx_description
1 polymer ?
#
loop_
_entity_poly.entity_id
_entity_poly.type
_entity_poly.pdbx_seq_one_letter_code
_entity_poly.pdbx_strand_id
1 'polypeptide(L)' 'MATYLCEKCGKTIDSNELMGLPGIRCPVCGHRILYKSRSPIIRETNAR' A
#
# COMPACT_ATOMS: atom_id res chain seq x y z
N MET A 1 9.55 4.00 -3.47
CA MET A 1 8.96 3.47 -2.22
C MET A 1 7.72 2.64 -2.53
N ALA A 2 7.43 1.62 -1.73
CA ALA A 2 6.21 0.82 -1.91
C ALA A 2 5.05 1.55 -1.25
N THR A 3 4.03 1.92 -2.03
CA THR A 3 2.80 2.49 -1.49
C THR A 3 1.79 1.37 -1.22
N TYR A 4 1.05 1.51 -0.14
CA TYR A 4 0.03 0.57 0.31
C TYR A 4 -1.33 1.24 0.25
N LEU A 5 -2.36 0.49 -0.14
CA LEU A 5 -3.72 0.98 -0.26
C LEU A 5 -4.59 0.31 0.79
N CYS A 6 -5.21 1.12 1.63
CA CYS A 6 -6.16 0.68 2.65
C CYS A 6 -7.45 0.17 2.02
N GLU A 7 -7.90 -1.05 2.36
CA GLU A 7 -9.12 -1.63 1.76
C GLU A 7 -10.38 -0.78 2.04
N LYS A 8 -10.45 -0.19 3.23
CA LYS A 8 -11.67 0.42 3.77
C LYS A 8 -11.76 1.91 3.43
N CYS A 9 -10.61 2.57 3.37
CA CYS A 9 -10.49 4.01 3.23
C CYS A 9 -9.90 4.45 1.89
N GLY A 10 -9.38 3.51 1.10
CA GLY A 10 -8.80 3.78 -0.22
C GLY A 10 -7.54 4.65 -0.21
N LYS A 11 -7.07 5.09 0.96
CA LYS A 11 -5.90 5.96 1.08
C LYS A 11 -4.62 5.20 0.80
N THR A 12 -3.73 5.86 0.05
CA THR A 12 -2.36 5.44 -0.18
C THR A 12 -1.47 5.85 0.99
N ILE A 13 -0.81 4.87 1.60
CA ILE A 13 0.09 5.03 2.75
C ILE A 13 1.50 4.63 2.30
N ASP A 14 2.53 5.34 2.75
CA ASP A 14 3.91 4.96 2.43
C ASP A 14 4.43 3.85 3.34
N SER A 15 5.30 2.99 2.81
CA SER A 15 6.04 1.97 3.57
C SER A 15 6.75 2.51 4.83
N ASN A 16 7.25 3.75 4.81
CA ASN A 16 7.92 4.35 5.98
C ASN A 16 6.97 4.56 7.16
N GLU A 17 5.71 4.92 6.90
CA GLU A 17 4.71 5.17 7.94
C GLU A 17 4.32 3.89 8.67
N LEU A 18 4.41 2.72 8.01
CA LEU A 18 4.12 1.42 8.62
C LEU A 18 5.27 0.89 9.47
N MET A 19 6.52 1.18 9.11
CA MET A 19 7.70 0.72 9.87
C MET A 19 7.83 1.40 11.24
N GLY A 20 7.24 2.59 11.40
CA GLY A 20 7.27 3.35 12.66
C GLY A 20 6.28 2.88 13.73
N LEU A 21 5.29 2.03 13.38
CA LEU A 21 4.29 1.54 14.34
C LEU A 21 4.51 0.05 14.66
N PRO A 22 4.23 -0.41 15.91
CA PRO A 22 4.35 -1.81 16.33
C PRO A 22 3.21 -2.70 15.77
N GLY A 23 2.83 -2.52 14.51
CA GLY A 23 1.82 -3.32 13.83
C GLY A 23 1.32 -2.72 12.53
N ILE A 24 0.80 -3.58 11.65
CA ILE A 24 0.24 -3.20 10.35
C ILE A 24 -1.16 -2.59 10.57
N ARG A 25 -1.23 -1.26 10.69
CA ARG A 25 -2.49 -0.53 10.89
C ARG A 25 -2.54 0.71 10.00
N CYS A 26 -3.67 0.94 9.36
CA CYS A 26 -3.90 2.18 8.65
C CYS A 26 -3.99 3.34 9.66
N PRO A 27 -3.21 4.43 9.50
CA PRO A 27 -3.21 5.57 10.43
C PRO A 27 -4.53 6.35 10.44
N VAL A 28 -5.37 6.20 9.42
CA VAL A 28 -6.61 6.97 9.26
C VAL A 28 -7.83 6.24 9.80
N CYS A 29 -7.92 4.92 9.59
CA CYS A 29 -9.12 4.15 9.94
C CYS A 29 -8.87 3.01 10.93
N GLY A 30 -7.61 2.77 11.34
CA GLY A 30 -7.23 1.71 12.28
C GLY A 30 -7.36 0.29 11.71
N HIS A 31 -7.73 0.15 10.44
CA HIS A 31 -7.95 -1.13 9.78
C HIS A 31 -6.63 -1.82 9.42
N ARG A 32 -6.63 -3.15 9.38
CA ARG A 32 -5.39 -3.95 9.39
C ARG A 32 -5.00 -4.55 8.02
N ILE A 33 -5.88 -4.58 7.02
CA ILE A 33 -5.52 -5.11 5.71
C ILE A 33 -5.21 -3.97 4.75
N LEU A 34 -4.06 -4.10 4.11
CA LEU A 34 -3.49 -3.13 3.20
C LEU A 34 -3.04 -3.88 1.94
N TYR A 35 -3.40 -3.38 0.77
CA TYR A 35 -2.98 -3.92 -0.51
C TYR A 35 -1.71 -3.22 -0.99
N LYS A 36 -0.76 -3.97 -1.56
CA LYS A 36 0.39 -3.36 -2.22
C LYS A 36 -0.08 -2.70 -3.51
N SER A 37 0.24 -1.42 -3.71
CA SER A 37 -0.06 -0.73 -4.95
C SER A 37 0.76 -1.28 -6.12
N ARG A 38 0.29 -1.03 -7.33
CA ARG A 38 1.06 -1.33 -8.54
C ARG A 38 2.37 -0.54 -8.49
N SER A 39 3.49 -1.22 -8.74
CA SER A 39 4.78 -0.57 -8.91
C SER A 39 4.71 0.48 -10.04
N PRO A 40 5.35 1.64 -9.88
CA PRO A 40 5.36 2.68 -10.90
C PRO A 40 6.14 2.27 -12.17
N ILE A 41 6.91 1.19 -12.08
CA ILE A 41 7.69 0.65 -13.18
C ILE A 41 6.72 0.03 -14.20
N ILE A 42 6.82 0.49 -15.45
CA ILE A 42 6.06 -0.05 -16.57
C ILE A 42 6.50 -1.49 -16.77
N ARG A 43 5.53 -2.41 -16.71
CA ARG A 43 5.74 -3.80 -17.09
C ARG A 43 5.43 -3.92 -18.57
N GLU A 44 6.44 -4.26 -19.36
CA GLU A 44 6.26 -4.77 -20.71
C GLU A 44 5.61 -6.16 -20.66
N THR A 45 4.58 -6.36 -21.48
CA THR A 45 3.86 -7.62 -21.59
C THR A 45 3.52 -7.83 -23.05
N ASN A 46 3.97 -8.93 -23.62
CA ASN A 46 3.62 -9.29 -25.00
C ASN A 46 2.16 -9.73 -25.02
N ALA A 47 1.37 -9.11 -25.90
CA ALA A 47 -0.03 -9.45 -26.07
C ALA A 47 -0.21 -10.77 -26.83
N ARG A 48 0.76 -11.12 -27.70
CA ARG A 48 0.94 -12.37 -28.45
C ARG A 48 2.41 -12.53 -28.83
#